data_AF-A0A7K9GB09-F1
#
_entry.id   AF-A0A7K9GB09-F1
#
_cell.length_a   1.000
_cell.length_b   1.000
_cell.length_c   1.000
_cell.angle_alpha   90.00
_cell.angle_beta   90.00
_cell.angle_gamma   90.00
#
_symmetry.space_group_name_H-M   'P 1'
#
loop_
_entity.id
_entity.type
_entity.pdbx_description
1 polymer ?
#
loop_
_entity_poly.entity_id
_entity_poly.type
_entity_poly.pdbx_seq_one_letter_code
_entity_poly.pdbx_strand_id
1 'polypeptide(L)'
;QTHYESGEYIIRQGARGDTFFIISKGKVNVTREDSPSEDPVFLRTLGKGDWFGEKALQGEDVRTANVIAAEAVTCLVIDRDSFKHLIGGLDDVSNKAYEDAEAKAKYEAEAAFFANLKLSDFNIIDTLGVGGFGRVELVQLKSEEAKTFAMKILKKRHIVDTRQQEHIRSEKQIMQSAHSDFIVRLYRTFKDSKYLYMLMEACLGGELWTILRDRGSFEDSTTRFYTACVVEAFAYLHSKGIIYRDLKPENLILDHRGYAKLVDFGFAKKIGFGKKTWTFCGTPEYVAPEIILNKGHDISADYWSLGILMYELLTGSPPFSGPDPMKTYNIILRGIDMIEFPKKIAKNAANLIKKLCRDNPSERLGNLKNGVKDIQKHKWFEGFNWEGLRKGTLTPPIIPSVTSPTDTSNFDSFPEDSDEPPPDDNSGWDIDF
;
A
#
# COMPACT_ATOMS: atom_id res chain seq x y z
N GLN A 1 7.57 -25.29 -29.61
CA GLN A 1 6.89 -26.25 -28.71
C GLN A 1 7.50 -27.62 -28.95
N THR A 2 7.75 -28.37 -27.88
CA THR A 2 8.25 -29.75 -27.92
C THR A 2 7.30 -30.68 -27.17
N HIS A 3 7.25 -31.94 -27.58
CA HIS A 3 6.36 -32.94 -27.02
C HIS A 3 7.20 -34.11 -26.51
N TYR A 4 6.82 -34.64 -25.36
CA TYR A 4 7.53 -35.73 -24.68
C TYR A 4 6.53 -36.79 -24.26
N GLU A 5 6.89 -38.05 -24.45
CA GLU A 5 6.11 -39.21 -24.02
C GLU A 5 6.39 -39.54 -22.54
N SER A 6 5.49 -40.30 -21.91
CA SER A 6 5.67 -40.71 -20.52
C SER A 6 6.99 -41.49 -20.33
N GLY A 7 7.76 -41.11 -19.32
CA GLY A 7 9.08 -41.69 -19.00
C GLY A 7 10.27 -41.02 -19.71
N GLU A 8 10.05 -40.10 -20.64
CA GLU A 8 11.14 -39.42 -21.35
C GLU A 8 11.85 -38.38 -20.48
N TYR A 9 13.18 -38.33 -20.59
CA TYR A 9 13.99 -37.29 -19.96
C TYR A 9 13.96 -36.03 -20.80
N ILE A 10 13.38 -34.97 -20.25
CA ILE A 10 13.40 -33.62 -20.83
C ILE A 10 14.72 -32.93 -20.50
N ILE A 11 15.20 -33.12 -19.27
CA ILE A 11 16.50 -32.66 -18.80
C ILE A 11 17.20 -33.81 -18.08
N ARG A 12 18.49 -33.98 -18.35
CA ARG A 12 19.38 -34.87 -17.59
C ARG A 12 20.31 -34.06 -16.72
N GLN A 13 20.43 -34.43 -15.45
CA GLN A 13 21.42 -33.88 -14.53
C GLN A 13 22.83 -34.06 -15.11
N GLY A 14 23.71 -33.08 -14.90
CA GLY A 14 25.09 -33.08 -15.41
C GLY A 14 25.22 -32.75 -16.90
N ALA A 15 24.13 -32.78 -17.67
CA ALA A 15 24.16 -32.35 -19.07
C ALA A 15 24.37 -30.83 -19.16
N ARG A 16 25.06 -30.39 -20.22
CA ARG A 16 25.09 -28.97 -20.56
C ARG A 16 23.78 -28.57 -21.21
N GLY A 17 23.24 -27.39 -20.87
CA GLY A 17 22.00 -26.92 -21.47
C GLY A 17 21.78 -25.42 -21.34
N ASP A 18 21.23 -24.85 -22.40
CA ASP A 18 21.02 -23.41 -22.60
C ASP A 18 19.54 -23.07 -22.89
N THR A 19 18.63 -23.98 -22.54
CA THR A 19 17.20 -23.86 -22.83
C THR A 19 16.36 -23.86 -21.55
N PHE A 20 15.28 -23.09 -21.57
CA PHE A 20 14.27 -22.97 -20.53
C PHE A 20 12.93 -23.53 -21.03
N PHE A 21 12.17 -24.18 -20.15
CA PHE A 21 10.95 -24.89 -20.50
C PHE A 21 9.76 -24.39 -19.67
N ILE A 22 8.61 -24.18 -20.31
CA ILE A 22 7.32 -23.91 -19.66
C ILE A 22 6.34 -25.01 -20.05
N ILE A 23 5.70 -25.64 -19.06
CA ILE A 23 4.77 -26.74 -19.28
C ILE A 23 3.43 -26.19 -19.77
N SER A 24 3.09 -26.45 -21.03
CA SER A 24 1.78 -26.09 -21.59
C SER A 24 0.71 -27.17 -21.37
N LYS A 25 1.12 -28.43 -21.22
CA LYS A 25 0.24 -29.59 -20.99
C LYS A 25 1.05 -30.73 -20.34
N GLY A 26 0.39 -31.52 -19.49
CA GLY A 26 0.98 -32.69 -18.84
C GLY A 26 1.65 -32.37 -17.49
N LYS A 27 2.36 -33.36 -16.94
CA LYS A 27 3.13 -33.27 -15.71
C LYS A 27 4.51 -33.89 -15.85
N VAL A 28 5.48 -33.36 -15.12
CA VAL A 28 6.86 -33.85 -15.06
C VAL A 28 7.28 -34.08 -13.62
N ASN A 29 8.16 -35.05 -13.40
CA ASN A 29 8.80 -35.32 -12.12
C ASN A 29 10.23 -34.81 -12.14
N VAL A 30 10.63 -34.13 -11.06
CA VAL A 30 11.99 -33.63 -10.87
C VAL A 30 12.71 -34.52 -9.87
N THR A 31 13.84 -35.10 -10.27
CA THR A 31 14.68 -35.94 -9.41
C THR A 31 16.12 -35.45 -9.41
N ARG A 32 16.87 -35.76 -8.35
CA ARG A 32 18.29 -35.41 -8.24
C ARG A 32 19.09 -36.61 -7.76
N GLU A 33 20.20 -36.88 -8.43
CA GLU A 33 21.19 -37.88 -8.06
C GLU A 33 22.25 -37.21 -7.18
N ASP A 34 22.26 -37.52 -5.88
CA ASP A 34 23.23 -36.96 -4.93
C ASP A 34 24.52 -37.80 -4.87
N SER A 35 24.47 -39.08 -5.26
CA SER A 35 25.61 -40.00 -5.37
C SER A 35 25.40 -41.02 -6.51
N PRO A 36 26.44 -41.45 -7.26
CA PRO A 36 26.33 -42.44 -8.34
C PRO A 36 25.83 -43.83 -7.92
N SER A 37 25.80 -44.11 -6.62
CA SER A 37 25.44 -45.40 -6.03
C SER A 37 24.10 -45.42 -5.30
N GLU A 38 23.34 -44.33 -5.35
CA GLU A 38 22.05 -44.19 -4.67
C GLU A 38 20.92 -43.93 -5.67
N ASP A 39 19.71 -44.37 -5.32
CA ASP A 39 18.52 -44.10 -6.13
C ASP A 39 18.25 -42.58 -6.21
N PRO A 40 17.83 -42.05 -7.37
CA PRO A 40 17.54 -40.63 -7.52
C PRO A 40 16.49 -40.16 -6.51
N VAL A 41 16.80 -39.09 -5.78
CA VAL A 41 15.90 -38.48 -4.81
C VAL A 41 14.80 -37.74 -5.55
N PHE A 42 13.54 -38.09 -5.30
CA PHE A 42 12.39 -37.36 -5.81
C PHE A 42 12.25 -36.02 -5.09
N LEU A 43 12.20 -34.92 -5.86
CA LEU A 43 12.08 -33.57 -5.30
C LEU A 43 10.64 -33.05 -5.34
N ARG A 44 9.99 -33.11 -6.51
CA ARG A 44 8.63 -32.58 -6.74
C ARG A 44 8.07 -32.99 -8.10
N THR A 45 6.76 -32.79 -8.28
CA THR A 45 6.07 -32.84 -9.57
C THR A 45 5.70 -31.43 -10.01
N LEU A 46 5.87 -31.11 -11.30
CA LEU A 46 5.47 -29.84 -11.91
C LEU A 46 4.38 -30.11 -12.97
N GLY A 47 3.45 -29.18 -13.13
CA GLY A 47 2.31 -29.29 -14.04
C GLY A 47 2.13 -28.09 -14.96
N LYS A 48 1.00 -28.04 -15.66
CA LYS A 48 0.67 -26.96 -16.59
C LYS A 48 0.79 -25.58 -15.92
N GLY A 49 1.58 -24.69 -16.52
CA GLY A 49 1.87 -23.34 -16.03
C GLY A 49 3.19 -23.22 -15.28
N ASP A 50 3.74 -24.33 -14.78
CA ASP A 50 5.05 -24.37 -14.15
C ASP A 50 6.18 -24.37 -15.19
N TRP A 51 7.39 -24.07 -14.74
CA TRP A 51 8.58 -23.99 -15.58
C TRP A 51 9.80 -24.63 -14.93
N PHE A 52 10.83 -24.90 -15.73
CA PHE A 52 12.10 -25.47 -15.25
C PHE A 52 13.26 -25.17 -16.22
N GLY A 53 14.48 -25.30 -15.72
CA GLY A 53 15.71 -25.15 -16.50
C GLY A 53 16.38 -23.77 -16.38
N GLU A 54 15.84 -22.88 -15.55
CA GLU A 54 16.31 -21.52 -15.30
C GLU A 54 17.71 -21.46 -14.67
N LYS A 55 18.05 -22.41 -13.78
CA LYS A 55 19.35 -22.44 -13.10
C LYS A 55 20.53 -22.53 -14.06
N ALA A 56 20.36 -23.28 -15.16
CA ALA A 56 21.42 -23.41 -16.15
C ALA A 56 21.64 -22.14 -17.00
N LEU A 57 20.75 -21.15 -16.87
CA LEU A 57 20.85 -19.85 -17.54
C LEU A 57 21.49 -18.77 -16.65
N GLN A 58 21.65 -19.04 -15.35
CA GLN A 58 22.15 -18.13 -14.31
C GLN A 58 23.67 -18.20 -14.07
N GLY A 59 24.42 -18.97 -14.86
CA GLY A 59 25.88 -18.96 -14.86
C GLY A 59 26.56 -20.33 -14.73
N GLU A 60 25.81 -21.36 -14.35
CA GLU A 60 26.29 -22.75 -14.39
C GLU A 60 25.72 -23.40 -15.65
N ASP A 61 26.54 -23.63 -16.69
CA ASP A 61 26.08 -24.25 -17.95
C ASP A 61 25.60 -25.71 -17.78
N VAL A 62 25.45 -26.21 -16.55
CA VAL A 62 25.21 -27.60 -16.18
C VAL A 62 23.87 -27.75 -15.47
N ARG A 63 23.10 -28.76 -15.84
CA ARG A 63 21.80 -29.06 -15.24
C ARG A 63 21.99 -29.71 -13.86
N THR A 64 21.37 -29.16 -12.83
CA THR A 64 21.52 -29.64 -11.43
C THR A 64 20.53 -30.72 -11.02
N ALA A 65 19.59 -31.10 -11.89
CA ALA A 65 18.55 -32.09 -11.63
C ALA A 65 18.04 -32.70 -12.94
N ASN A 66 17.45 -33.89 -12.85
CA ASN A 66 16.71 -34.54 -13.92
C ASN A 66 15.26 -34.01 -13.96
N VAL A 67 14.70 -33.92 -15.15
CA VAL A 67 13.26 -33.65 -15.36
C VAL A 67 12.71 -34.68 -16.32
N ILE A 68 11.76 -35.47 -15.85
CA ILE A 68 11.23 -36.66 -16.53
C ILE A 68 9.73 -36.49 -16.73
N ALA A 69 9.23 -36.71 -17.94
CA ALA A 69 7.81 -36.68 -18.23
C ALA A 69 7.08 -37.78 -17.44
N ALA A 70 6.14 -37.40 -16.57
CA ALA A 70 5.33 -38.35 -15.80
C ALA A 70 4.14 -38.89 -16.63
N GLU A 71 3.75 -38.14 -17.66
CA GLU A 71 2.73 -38.45 -18.65
C GLU A 71 3.11 -37.75 -19.98
N ALA A 72 2.25 -37.83 -21.00
CA ALA A 72 2.48 -37.06 -22.22
C ALA A 72 2.51 -35.55 -21.93
N VAL A 73 3.65 -34.90 -22.19
CA VAL A 73 3.93 -33.51 -21.83
C VAL A 73 4.20 -32.68 -23.06
N THR A 74 3.73 -31.42 -23.06
CA THR A 74 4.06 -30.43 -24.08
C THR A 74 4.70 -29.21 -23.42
N CYS A 75 5.88 -28.83 -23.88
CA CYS A 75 6.64 -27.68 -23.37
C CYS A 75 6.80 -26.58 -24.42
N LEU A 76 6.72 -25.33 -23.99
CA LEU A 76 7.31 -24.19 -24.70
C LEU A 76 8.80 -24.16 -24.34
N VAL A 77 9.67 -23.99 -25.33
CA VAL A 77 11.12 -23.96 -25.14
C VAL A 77 11.63 -22.60 -25.57
N ILE A 78 12.44 -21.98 -24.72
CA ILE A 78 13.05 -20.66 -24.93
C ILE A 78 14.55 -20.83 -24.75
N ASP A 79 15.36 -20.33 -25.69
CA ASP A 79 16.82 -20.33 -25.57
C ASP A 79 17.31 -19.23 -24.61
N ARG A 80 18.57 -19.34 -24.18
CA ARG A 80 19.22 -18.43 -23.22
C ARG A 80 19.14 -16.95 -23.62
N ASP A 81 19.37 -16.63 -24.89
CA ASP A 81 19.45 -15.24 -25.35
C ASP A 81 18.06 -14.63 -25.40
N SER A 82 17.07 -15.39 -25.89
CA SER A 82 15.65 -15.03 -25.80
C SER A 82 15.19 -14.90 -24.34
N PHE A 83 15.61 -15.80 -23.45
CA PHE A 83 15.26 -15.75 -22.02
C PHE A 83 15.88 -14.53 -21.33
N LYS A 84 17.15 -14.18 -21.60
CA LYS A 84 17.79 -12.98 -21.05
C LYS A 84 17.13 -11.70 -21.54
N HIS A 85 16.70 -11.67 -22.81
CA HIS A 85 15.99 -10.51 -23.37
C HIS A 85 14.56 -10.37 -22.86
N LEU A 86 13.84 -11.47 -22.65
CA LEU A 86 12.47 -11.44 -22.10
C LEU A 86 12.43 -11.32 -20.57
N ILE A 87 13.42 -11.88 -19.87
CA ILE A 87 13.38 -12.12 -18.43
C ILE A 87 14.70 -11.84 -17.71
N GLY A 88 15.38 -10.74 -18.06
CA GLY A 88 16.48 -10.17 -17.26
C GLY A 88 16.09 -9.68 -15.86
N GLY A 89 15.17 -10.37 -15.16
CA GLY A 89 14.65 -10.04 -13.83
C GLY A 89 14.16 -11.24 -13.02
N LEU A 90 14.59 -12.48 -13.30
CA LEU A 90 14.18 -13.66 -12.50
C LEU A 90 14.99 -13.90 -11.22
N ASP A 91 16.21 -13.33 -11.08
CA ASP A 91 16.90 -13.29 -9.79
C ASP A 91 16.10 -12.49 -8.75
N ASP A 92 15.34 -11.48 -9.21
CA ASP A 92 14.35 -10.78 -8.39
C ASP A 92 13.13 -11.66 -8.07
N VAL A 93 12.71 -12.59 -8.93
CA VAL A 93 11.47 -13.37 -8.74
C VAL A 93 11.65 -14.51 -7.74
N SER A 94 12.79 -15.19 -7.73
CA SER A 94 13.06 -16.24 -6.74
C SER A 94 13.23 -15.62 -5.34
N ASN A 95 14.03 -14.57 -5.21
CA ASN A 95 14.19 -13.83 -3.95
C ASN A 95 12.86 -13.23 -3.50
N LYS A 96 12.10 -12.62 -4.40
CA LYS A 96 10.76 -12.10 -4.09
C LYS A 96 9.78 -13.19 -3.69
N ALA A 97 9.82 -14.38 -4.29
CA ALA A 97 8.96 -15.49 -3.89
C ALA A 97 9.29 -16.02 -2.48
N TYR A 98 10.58 -16.04 -2.10
CA TYR A 98 11.00 -16.38 -0.74
C TYR A 98 10.63 -15.28 0.27
N GLU A 99 10.89 -14.01 -0.05
CA GLU A 99 10.46 -12.85 0.75
C GLU A 99 8.93 -12.81 0.92
N ASP A 100 8.18 -13.12 -0.15
CA ASP A 100 6.72 -13.19 -0.13
C ASP A 100 6.22 -14.34 0.76
N ALA A 101 6.94 -15.48 0.80
CA ALA A 101 6.59 -16.62 1.66
C ALA A 101 6.86 -16.34 3.14
N GLU A 102 8.01 -15.73 3.47
CA GLU A 102 8.33 -15.31 4.83
C GLU A 102 7.35 -14.22 5.32
N ALA A 103 7.08 -13.22 4.48
CA ALA A 103 6.09 -12.19 4.77
C ALA A 103 4.71 -12.81 5.00
N LYS A 104 4.28 -13.77 4.17
CA LYS A 104 3.02 -14.48 4.35
C LYS A 104 2.96 -15.23 5.69
N ALA A 105 4.00 -15.99 6.05
CA ALA A 105 4.06 -16.70 7.32
C ALA A 105 4.01 -15.74 8.52
N LYS A 106 4.72 -14.62 8.43
CA LYS A 106 4.67 -13.54 9.44
C LYS A 106 3.25 -13.00 9.62
N TYR A 107 2.54 -12.72 8.53
CA TYR A 107 1.17 -12.20 8.58
C TYR A 107 0.16 -13.22 9.09
N GLU A 108 0.34 -14.51 8.80
CA GLU A 108 -0.50 -15.59 9.34
C GLU A 108 -0.29 -15.75 10.86
N ALA A 109 0.96 -15.71 11.32
CA ALA A 109 1.28 -15.73 12.75
C ALA A 109 0.72 -14.51 13.49
N GLU A 110 0.85 -13.32 12.89
CA GLU A 110 0.25 -12.08 13.40
C GLU A 110 -1.28 -12.22 13.52
N ALA A 111 -1.96 -12.67 12.46
CA ALA A 111 -3.40 -12.85 12.46
C ALA A 111 -3.85 -13.86 13.54
N ALA A 112 -3.11 -14.95 13.73
CA ALA A 112 -3.39 -15.95 14.76
C ALA A 112 -3.21 -15.41 16.18
N PHE A 113 -2.15 -14.62 16.42
CA PHE A 113 -1.95 -13.94 17.70
C PHE A 113 -3.12 -13.00 18.01
N PHE A 114 -3.44 -12.12 17.05
CA PHE A 114 -4.47 -11.12 17.26
C PHE A 114 -5.84 -11.76 17.42
N ALA A 115 -6.19 -12.83 16.70
CA ALA A 115 -7.51 -13.47 16.74
C ALA A 115 -7.99 -13.90 18.14
N ASN A 116 -7.07 -14.21 19.05
CA ASN A 116 -7.40 -14.67 20.41
C ASN A 116 -7.69 -13.54 21.41
N LEU A 117 -7.34 -12.30 21.09
CA LEU A 117 -7.56 -11.16 21.97
C LEU A 117 -9.05 -10.79 22.11
N LYS A 118 -9.38 -10.13 23.20
CA LYS A 118 -10.70 -9.56 23.52
C LYS A 118 -10.57 -8.09 23.89
N LEU A 119 -11.66 -7.34 23.79
CA LEU A 119 -11.68 -5.93 24.24
C LEU A 119 -11.26 -5.78 25.72
N SER A 120 -11.60 -6.76 26.56
CA SER A 120 -11.21 -6.80 27.98
C SER A 120 -9.71 -6.89 28.23
N ASP A 121 -8.91 -7.25 27.22
CA ASP A 121 -7.47 -7.44 27.35
C ASP A 121 -6.69 -6.13 27.21
N PHE A 122 -7.38 -5.02 26.94
CA PHE A 122 -6.78 -3.71 26.74
C PHE A 122 -7.11 -2.73 27.87
N ASN A 123 -6.14 -1.88 28.20
CA ASN A 123 -6.34 -0.66 28.98
C ASN A 123 -6.39 0.52 28.01
N ILE A 124 -7.31 1.47 28.23
CA ILE A 124 -7.28 2.76 27.54
C ILE A 124 -6.26 3.65 28.25
N ILE A 125 -5.41 4.32 27.48
CA ILE A 125 -4.34 5.19 27.97
C ILE A 125 -4.76 6.65 27.82
N ASP A 126 -5.08 7.08 26.60
CA ASP A 126 -5.40 8.47 26.28
C ASP A 126 -6.06 8.58 24.89
N THR A 127 -6.71 9.69 24.58
CA THR A 127 -7.33 9.94 23.28
C THR A 127 -6.32 10.53 22.29
N LEU A 128 -6.13 9.85 21.16
CA LEU A 128 -5.27 10.31 20.05
C LEU A 128 -5.98 11.26 19.10
N GLY A 129 -7.30 11.15 18.98
CA GLY A 129 -8.08 12.00 18.07
C GLY A 129 -9.58 11.79 18.16
N VAL A 130 -10.33 12.79 17.73
CA VAL A 130 -11.79 12.78 17.68
C VAL A 130 -12.24 13.14 16.26
N GLY A 131 -13.06 12.29 15.65
CA GLY A 131 -13.60 12.47 14.31
C GLY A 131 -15.12 12.45 14.27
N GLY A 132 -15.71 12.71 13.10
CA GLY A 132 -17.17 12.81 12.95
C GLY A 132 -17.96 11.56 13.36
N PHE A 133 -17.35 10.37 13.25
CA PHE A 133 -18.01 9.09 13.54
C PHE A 133 -17.63 8.46 14.89
N GLY A 134 -16.67 9.04 15.60
CA GLY A 134 -16.14 8.43 16.81
C GLY A 134 -14.77 8.94 17.22
N ARG A 135 -14.05 8.13 18.01
CA ARG A 135 -12.79 8.51 18.65
C ARG A 135 -11.70 7.49 18.35
N VAL A 136 -10.45 7.92 18.46
CA VAL A 136 -9.29 7.04 18.39
C VAL A 136 -8.60 7.10 19.73
N GLU A 137 -8.57 5.98 20.43
CA GLU A 137 -7.95 5.85 21.75
C GLU A 137 -6.62 5.10 21.63
N LEU A 138 -5.58 5.56 22.30
CA LEU A 138 -4.38 4.77 22.55
C LEU A 138 -4.73 3.69 23.58
N VAL A 139 -4.50 2.43 23.23
CA VAL A 139 -4.75 1.30 24.11
C VAL A 139 -3.50 0.47 24.32
N GLN A 140 -3.35 -0.13 25.50
CA GLN A 140 -2.22 -0.96 25.89
C GLN A 140 -2.70 -2.37 26.20
N LEU A 141 -1.96 -3.37 25.71
CA LEU A 141 -2.25 -4.77 26.00
C LEU A 141 -1.86 -5.10 27.45
N LYS A 142 -2.81 -5.59 28.26
CA LYS A 142 -2.59 -5.89 29.69
C LYS A 142 -1.51 -6.94 29.93
N SER A 143 -1.34 -7.89 29.02
CA SER A 143 -0.34 -8.95 29.16
C SER A 143 1.08 -8.51 28.75
N GLU A 144 1.21 -7.41 28.01
CA GLU A 144 2.48 -6.93 27.46
C GLU A 144 2.46 -5.40 27.40
N GLU A 145 2.90 -4.73 28.47
CA GLU A 145 2.86 -3.26 28.60
C GLU A 145 3.60 -2.52 27.48
N ALA A 146 4.60 -3.15 26.85
CA ALA A 146 5.32 -2.56 25.73
C ALA A 146 4.50 -2.49 24.41
N LYS A 147 3.36 -3.17 24.33
CA LYS A 147 2.51 -3.23 23.13
C LYS A 147 1.32 -2.29 23.26
N THR A 148 1.39 -1.18 22.54
CA THR A 148 0.29 -0.22 22.40
C THR A 148 -0.23 -0.16 20.97
N PHE A 149 -1.49 0.27 20.85
CA PHE A 149 -2.27 0.25 19.62
C PHE A 149 -3.19 1.47 19.56
N ALA A 150 -3.59 1.87 18.36
CA ALA A 150 -4.66 2.85 18.18
C ALA A 150 -5.99 2.11 17.98
N MET A 151 -6.98 2.34 18.83
CA MET A 151 -8.31 1.77 18.72
C MET A 151 -9.29 2.82 18.21
N LYS A 152 -9.72 2.71 16.93
CA LYS A 152 -10.81 3.53 16.40
C LYS A 152 -12.14 2.96 16.88
N ILE A 153 -12.89 3.74 17.64
CA ILE A 153 -14.18 3.38 18.24
C ILE A 153 -15.27 4.17 17.52
N LEU A 154 -16.20 3.48 16.87
CA LEU A 154 -17.21 4.08 16.00
C LEU A 154 -18.62 3.80 16.54
N LYS A 155 -19.46 4.83 16.66
CA LYS A 155 -20.85 4.69 17.13
C LYS A 155 -21.70 4.06 16.01
N LYS A 156 -22.19 2.82 16.18
CA LYS A 156 -22.98 2.10 15.14
C LYS A 156 -24.19 2.88 14.68
N ARG A 157 -24.91 3.50 15.63
CA ARG A 157 -26.07 4.34 15.35
C ARG A 157 -25.75 5.49 14.39
N HIS A 158 -24.64 6.18 14.61
CA HIS A 158 -24.21 7.29 13.76
C HIS A 158 -23.89 6.81 12.34
N ILE A 159 -23.23 5.66 12.19
CA ILE A 159 -22.93 5.05 10.88
C ILE A 159 -24.24 4.76 10.11
N VAL A 160 -25.25 4.23 10.78
CA VAL A 160 -26.55 3.92 10.17
C VAL A 160 -27.28 5.19 9.75
N ASP A 161 -27.37 6.17 10.64
CA ASP A 161 -28.08 7.43 10.39
C ASP A 161 -27.46 8.21 9.21
N THR A 162 -26.14 8.09 9.02
CA THR A 162 -25.39 8.72 7.92
C THR A 162 -25.22 7.82 6.68
N ARG A 163 -25.77 6.60 6.70
CA ARG A 163 -25.72 5.60 5.61
C ARG A 163 -24.30 5.22 5.17
N GLN A 164 -23.38 5.11 6.12
CA GLN A 164 -21.96 4.83 5.86
C GLN A 164 -21.56 3.36 6.03
N GLN A 165 -22.52 2.44 6.21
CA GLN A 165 -22.23 1.03 6.50
C GLN A 165 -21.28 0.39 5.48
N GLU A 166 -21.53 0.61 4.17
CA GLU A 166 -20.69 0.07 3.10
C GLU A 166 -19.29 0.69 3.07
N HIS A 167 -19.17 1.98 3.42
CA HIS A 167 -17.86 2.64 3.50
C HIS A 167 -17.03 2.07 4.64
N ILE A 168 -17.65 1.83 5.81
CA ILE A 168 -16.96 1.23 6.96
C ILE A 168 -16.56 -0.23 6.70
N ARG A 169 -17.39 -1.03 6.01
CA ARG A 169 -16.99 -2.38 5.57
C ARG A 169 -15.84 -2.33 4.56
N SER A 170 -15.89 -1.40 3.60
CA SER A 170 -14.82 -1.19 2.62
C SER A 170 -13.51 -0.77 3.30
N GLU A 171 -13.56 0.18 4.24
CA GLU A 171 -12.43 0.63 5.06
C GLU A 171 -11.76 -0.55 5.76
N LYS A 172 -12.56 -1.34 6.50
CA LYS A 172 -12.09 -2.57 7.15
C LYS A 172 -11.40 -3.51 6.17
N GLN A 173 -12.06 -3.87 5.06
CA GLN A 173 -11.54 -4.86 4.11
C GLN A 173 -10.23 -4.40 3.46
N ILE A 174 -10.15 -3.11 3.09
CA ILE A 174 -8.95 -2.53 2.47
C ILE A 174 -7.80 -2.50 3.48
N MET A 175 -8.02 -1.94 4.67
CA MET A 175 -6.96 -1.83 5.68
C MET A 175 -6.48 -3.20 6.17
N GLN A 176 -7.39 -4.16 6.40
CA GLN A 176 -7.03 -5.50 6.88
C GLN A 176 -6.19 -6.28 5.86
N SER A 177 -6.42 -6.06 4.56
CA SER A 177 -5.66 -6.68 3.47
C SER A 177 -4.43 -5.88 3.01
N ALA A 178 -4.21 -4.70 3.61
CA ALA A 178 -3.06 -3.86 3.34
C ALA A 178 -1.87 -4.25 4.23
N HIS A 179 -0.73 -4.44 3.57
CA HIS A 179 0.55 -4.84 4.15
C HIS A 179 1.63 -3.99 3.48
N SER A 180 1.79 -2.76 3.98
CA SER A 180 2.77 -1.79 3.49
C SER A 180 3.28 -0.99 4.66
N ASP A 181 4.59 -0.73 4.72
CA ASP A 181 5.19 0.07 5.80
C ASP A 181 4.74 1.54 5.79
N PHE A 182 4.12 1.99 4.69
CA PHE A 182 3.62 3.36 4.49
C PHE A 182 2.10 3.49 4.63
N ILE A 183 1.43 2.44 5.13
CA ILE A 183 0.00 2.42 5.43
C ILE A 183 -0.17 1.89 6.85
N VAL A 184 -0.99 2.55 7.66
CA VAL A 184 -1.26 2.08 9.03
C VAL A 184 -1.92 0.71 8.98
N ARG A 185 -1.33 -0.24 9.72
CA ARG A 185 -1.81 -1.61 9.80
C ARG A 185 -3.11 -1.69 10.59
N LEU A 186 -4.13 -2.34 10.04
CA LEU A 186 -5.29 -2.82 10.80
C LEU A 186 -5.05 -4.29 11.19
N TYR A 187 -4.91 -4.56 12.49
CA TYR A 187 -4.64 -5.91 12.99
C TYR A 187 -5.91 -6.74 13.06
N ARG A 188 -6.98 -6.19 13.65
CA ARG A 188 -8.28 -6.85 13.78
C ARG A 188 -9.39 -5.87 14.13
N THR A 189 -10.62 -6.37 14.11
CA THR A 189 -11.79 -5.65 14.59
C THR A 189 -12.44 -6.34 15.77
N PHE A 190 -13.28 -5.59 16.48
CA PHE A 190 -14.25 -6.07 17.47
C PHE A 190 -15.58 -5.33 17.28
N LYS A 191 -16.63 -5.82 17.94
CA LYS A 191 -17.93 -5.15 17.99
C LYS A 191 -18.69 -5.51 19.26
N ASP A 192 -19.61 -4.64 19.64
CA ASP A 192 -20.67 -4.92 20.60
C ASP A 192 -22.02 -4.41 20.08
N SER A 193 -23.04 -4.28 20.95
CA SER A 193 -24.34 -3.79 20.53
C SER A 193 -24.34 -2.31 20.12
N LYS A 194 -23.32 -1.52 20.49
CA LYS A 194 -23.30 -0.05 20.36
C LYS A 194 -22.18 0.47 19.46
N TYR A 195 -21.04 -0.21 19.43
CA TYR A 195 -19.81 0.27 18.81
C TYR A 195 -19.15 -0.77 17.91
N LEU A 196 -18.41 -0.27 16.92
CA LEU A 196 -17.37 -1.01 16.20
C LEU A 196 -16.00 -0.55 16.66
N TYR A 197 -15.05 -1.47 16.70
CA TYR A 197 -13.69 -1.23 17.16
C TYR A 197 -12.70 -1.71 16.09
N MET A 198 -11.77 -0.85 15.69
CA MET A 198 -10.71 -1.19 14.75
C MET A 198 -9.36 -1.01 15.45
N LEU A 199 -8.67 -2.13 15.71
CA LEU A 199 -7.38 -2.16 16.40
C LEU A 199 -6.23 -2.01 15.39
N MET A 200 -5.57 -0.87 15.43
CA MET A 200 -4.59 -0.43 14.45
C MET A 200 -3.20 -0.23 15.08
N GLU A 201 -2.18 -0.19 14.23
CA GLU A 201 -0.85 0.28 14.60
C GLU A 201 -0.90 1.71 15.17
N ALA A 202 -0.25 1.93 16.31
CA ALA A 202 -0.09 3.26 16.89
C ALA A 202 1.11 3.98 16.26
N CYS A 203 0.85 5.09 15.57
CA CYS A 203 1.87 5.97 15.01
C CYS A 203 2.03 7.21 15.91
N LEU A 204 2.93 7.15 16.89
CA LEU A 204 3.02 8.14 17.98
C LEU A 204 3.77 9.44 17.63
N GLY A 205 4.10 9.66 16.36
CA GLY A 205 4.82 10.84 15.90
C GLY A 205 3.93 12.06 15.64
N GLY A 206 2.61 11.90 15.73
CA GLY A 206 1.62 12.96 15.51
C GLY A 206 1.22 13.15 14.04
N GLU A 207 0.21 13.99 13.82
CA GLU A 207 -0.31 14.32 12.49
C GLU A 207 0.64 15.25 11.73
N LEU A 208 0.88 14.96 10.45
CA LEU A 208 1.73 15.80 9.61
C LEU A 208 1.14 17.20 9.42
N TRP A 209 -0.20 17.32 9.45
CA TRP A 209 -0.92 18.59 9.40
C TRP A 209 -0.54 19.53 10.55
N THR A 210 -0.55 19.06 11.79
CA THR A 210 -0.20 19.88 12.97
C THR A 210 1.22 20.43 12.84
N ILE A 211 2.15 19.58 12.40
CA ILE A 211 3.54 19.97 12.17
C ILE A 211 3.65 20.99 11.02
N LEU A 212 2.89 20.82 9.95
CA LEU A 212 2.84 21.76 8.83
C LEU A 212 2.31 23.12 9.27
N ARG A 213 1.18 23.14 10.00
CA ARG A 213 0.54 24.34 10.55
C ARG A 213 1.51 25.13 11.41
N ASP A 214 2.19 24.46 12.34
CA ASP A 214 3.08 25.11 13.30
C ASP A 214 4.36 25.65 12.65
N ARG A 215 4.84 25.00 11.58
CA ARG A 215 5.99 25.48 10.78
C ARG A 215 5.59 26.44 9.65
N GLY A 216 4.30 26.55 9.37
CA GLY A 216 3.72 27.21 8.19
C GLY A 216 3.96 26.48 6.86
N SER A 217 5.13 25.88 6.64
CA SER A 217 5.46 25.14 5.41
C SER A 217 6.77 24.35 5.55
N PHE A 218 6.99 23.36 4.69
CA PHE A 218 8.18 22.54 4.67
C PHE A 218 9.19 22.95 3.61
N GLU A 219 10.45 22.58 3.85
CA GLU A 219 11.52 22.68 2.87
C GLU A 219 11.39 21.61 1.78
N ASP A 220 12.03 21.84 0.63
CA ASP A 220 11.98 20.94 -0.54
C ASP A 220 12.37 19.49 -0.20
N SER A 221 13.44 19.30 0.59
CA SER A 221 13.90 17.99 1.05
C SER A 221 12.90 17.28 1.98
N THR A 222 12.27 18.05 2.87
CA THR A 222 11.26 17.55 3.82
C THR A 222 10.00 17.13 3.07
N THR A 223 9.48 17.98 2.19
CA THR A 223 8.35 17.64 1.32
C THR A 223 8.66 16.43 0.44
N ARG A 224 9.89 16.33 -0.08
CA ARG A 224 10.32 15.19 -0.89
C ARG A 224 10.27 13.88 -0.14
N PHE A 225 10.71 13.84 1.12
CA PHE A 225 10.64 12.63 1.93
C PHE A 225 9.19 12.18 2.15
N TYR A 226 8.30 13.08 2.58
CA TYR A 226 6.90 12.72 2.84
C TYR A 226 6.12 12.39 1.57
N THR A 227 6.38 13.09 0.48
CA THR A 227 5.82 12.74 -0.84
C THR A 227 6.27 11.33 -1.24
N ALA A 228 7.53 10.95 -0.98
CA ALA A 228 8.02 9.62 -1.29
C ALA A 228 7.32 8.51 -0.48
N CYS A 229 7.03 8.74 0.82
CA CYS A 229 6.21 7.83 1.62
C CYS A 229 4.83 7.60 0.97
N VAL A 230 4.15 8.68 0.57
CA VAL A 230 2.84 8.59 -0.11
C VAL A 230 2.94 7.87 -1.45
N VAL A 231 4.01 8.12 -2.22
CA VAL A 231 4.26 7.45 -3.49
C VAL A 231 4.40 5.93 -3.32
N GLU A 232 5.10 5.46 -2.28
CA GLU A 232 5.21 4.03 -1.98
C GLU A 232 3.87 3.43 -1.51
N ALA A 233 3.09 4.17 -0.71
CA ALA A 233 1.75 3.76 -0.32
C ALA A 233 0.81 3.64 -1.54
N PHE A 234 0.86 4.59 -2.47
CA PHE A 234 0.10 4.56 -3.72
C PHE A 234 0.58 3.44 -4.65
N ALA A 235 1.88 3.20 -4.75
CA ALA A 235 2.40 2.06 -5.51
C ALA A 235 1.76 0.74 -5.01
N TYR A 236 1.64 0.58 -3.70
CA TYR A 236 0.98 -0.56 -3.09
C TYR A 236 -0.52 -0.63 -3.42
N LEU A 237 -1.28 0.41 -3.11
CA LEU A 237 -2.74 0.42 -3.29
C LEU A 237 -3.13 0.26 -4.76
N HIS A 238 -2.47 1.00 -5.65
CA HIS A 238 -2.80 1.01 -7.07
C HIS A 238 -2.45 -0.32 -7.75
N SER A 239 -1.40 -1.02 -7.27
CA SER A 239 -1.10 -2.38 -7.74
C SER A 239 -2.22 -3.39 -7.45
N LYS A 240 -3.07 -3.09 -6.44
CA LYS A 240 -4.24 -3.88 -6.06
C LYS A 240 -5.56 -3.33 -6.62
N GLY A 241 -5.49 -2.29 -7.47
CA GLY A 241 -6.66 -1.61 -8.02
C GLY A 241 -7.47 -0.85 -6.95
N ILE A 242 -6.83 -0.37 -5.89
CA ILE A 242 -7.47 0.39 -4.83
C ILE A 242 -7.16 1.88 -5.04
N ILE A 243 -8.20 2.71 -5.06
CA ILE A 243 -8.09 4.16 -5.02
C ILE A 243 -8.26 4.63 -3.56
N TYR A 244 -7.52 5.65 -3.14
CA TYR A 244 -7.53 6.19 -1.77
C TYR A 244 -8.53 7.34 -1.58
N ARG A 245 -8.53 8.35 -2.48
CA ARG A 245 -9.51 9.46 -2.58
C ARG A 245 -9.56 10.51 -1.47
N ASP A 246 -8.78 10.40 -0.39
CA ASP A 246 -8.73 11.46 0.65
C ASP A 246 -7.30 11.80 1.07
N LEU A 247 -6.37 11.91 0.12
CA LEU A 247 -5.01 12.37 0.44
C LEU A 247 -5.05 13.83 0.85
N LYS A 248 -4.51 14.11 2.06
CA LYS A 248 -4.30 15.43 2.64
C LYS A 248 -3.36 15.30 3.85
N PRO A 249 -2.73 16.38 4.35
CA PRO A 249 -1.82 16.33 5.49
C PRO A 249 -2.41 15.70 6.76
N GLU A 250 -3.72 15.87 7.00
CA GLU A 250 -4.45 15.34 8.14
C GLU A 250 -4.48 13.81 8.13
N ASN A 251 -4.48 13.21 6.93
CA ASN A 251 -4.50 11.77 6.76
C ASN A 251 -3.09 11.16 6.62
N LEU A 252 -2.05 11.93 6.99
CA LEU A 252 -0.67 11.47 7.10
C LEU A 252 -0.23 11.56 8.55
N ILE A 253 0.06 10.40 9.14
CA ILE A 253 0.54 10.31 10.52
C ILE A 253 2.00 9.86 10.53
N LEU A 254 2.80 10.39 11.46
CA LEU A 254 4.19 9.98 11.63
C LEU A 254 4.31 8.84 12.64
N ASP A 255 5.13 7.83 12.33
CA ASP A 255 5.58 6.88 13.34
C ASP A 255 6.64 7.49 14.27
N HIS A 256 7.07 6.75 15.29
CA HIS A 256 8.10 7.20 16.24
C HIS A 256 9.48 7.47 15.60
N ARG A 257 9.72 6.99 14.37
CA ARG A 257 10.96 7.24 13.63
C ARG A 257 10.87 8.52 12.80
N GLY A 258 9.66 8.99 12.51
CA GLY A 258 9.37 10.12 11.62
C GLY A 258 8.96 9.72 10.21
N TYR A 259 8.68 8.43 9.96
CA TYR A 259 8.15 7.97 8.68
C TYR A 259 6.65 8.23 8.60
N ALA A 260 6.19 8.78 7.46
CA ALA A 260 4.77 9.04 7.24
C ALA A 260 4.03 7.78 6.76
N LYS A 261 2.83 7.57 7.30
CA LYS A 261 1.90 6.53 6.89
C LYS A 261 0.52 7.10 6.58
N LEU A 262 -0.15 6.51 5.60
CA LEU A 262 -1.57 6.80 5.34
C LEU A 262 -2.46 6.21 6.44
N VAL A 263 -3.38 7.02 6.93
CA VAL A 263 -4.51 6.62 7.80
C VAL A 263 -5.84 6.85 7.08
N ASP A 264 -6.96 6.59 7.74
CA ASP A 264 -8.33 6.84 7.27
C ASP A 264 -8.65 6.39 5.83
N PHE A 265 -9.22 5.19 5.72
CA PHE A 265 -9.58 4.58 4.43
C PHE A 265 -11.09 4.70 4.15
N GLY A 266 -11.80 5.63 4.81
CA GLY A 266 -13.25 5.80 4.69
C GLY A 266 -13.73 6.10 3.26
N PHE A 267 -12.89 6.75 2.43
CA PHE A 267 -13.16 6.96 1.00
C PHE A 267 -12.40 5.99 0.10
N ALA A 268 -11.57 5.10 0.62
CA ALA A 268 -10.86 4.16 -0.21
C ALA A 268 -11.81 3.14 -0.84
N LYS A 269 -11.51 2.71 -2.06
CA LYS A 269 -12.38 1.79 -2.80
C LYS A 269 -11.59 0.89 -3.74
N LYS A 270 -11.92 -0.39 -3.77
CA LYS A 270 -11.43 -1.29 -4.80
C LYS A 270 -12.20 -1.07 -6.11
N ILE A 271 -11.47 -0.81 -7.19
CA ILE A 271 -12.01 -0.61 -8.52
C ILE A 271 -11.62 -1.82 -9.38
N GLY A 272 -12.60 -2.40 -10.07
CA GLY A 272 -12.34 -3.49 -11.00
C GLY A 272 -11.48 -3.05 -12.20
N PHE A 273 -10.73 -3.98 -12.78
CA PHE A 273 -9.89 -3.69 -13.95
C PHE A 273 -10.71 -3.05 -15.09
N GLY A 274 -10.24 -1.90 -15.61
CA GLY A 274 -10.93 -1.14 -16.66
C GLY A 274 -12.27 -0.51 -16.24
N LYS A 275 -12.57 -0.46 -14.94
CA LYS A 275 -13.77 0.19 -14.40
C LYS A 275 -13.44 1.55 -13.82
N LYS A 276 -14.49 2.35 -13.62
CA LYS A 276 -14.48 3.65 -12.94
C LYS A 276 -15.49 3.64 -11.81
N THR A 277 -15.37 4.59 -10.88
CA THR A 277 -16.39 4.90 -9.88
C THR A 277 -16.88 6.35 -10.02
N TRP A 278 -18.02 6.65 -9.38
CA TRP A 278 -18.81 7.89 -9.62
C TRP A 278 -19.18 8.63 -8.35
N THR A 279 -18.85 8.09 -7.18
CA THR A 279 -19.18 8.72 -5.89
C THR A 279 -18.38 10.01 -5.74
N PHE A 280 -19.07 11.15 -5.66
CA PHE A 280 -18.47 12.43 -5.32
C PHE A 280 -18.08 12.42 -3.83
N CYS A 281 -16.77 12.43 -3.55
CA CYS A 281 -16.20 12.39 -2.20
C CYS A 281 -14.77 12.96 -2.23
N GLY A 282 -14.19 13.14 -1.03
CA GLY A 282 -12.90 13.77 -0.83
C GLY A 282 -13.01 15.23 -0.38
N THR A 283 -11.88 15.76 0.08
CA THR A 283 -11.77 17.14 0.58
C THR A 283 -11.73 18.14 -0.58
N PRO A 284 -12.55 19.21 -0.62
CA PRO A 284 -12.80 20.02 -1.82
C PRO A 284 -11.56 20.49 -2.59
N GLU A 285 -10.52 20.92 -1.89
CA GLU A 285 -9.25 21.44 -2.43
C GLU A 285 -8.40 20.34 -3.11
N TYR A 286 -8.66 19.08 -2.77
CA TYR A 286 -7.94 17.90 -3.25
C TYR A 286 -8.69 17.13 -4.35
N VAL A 287 -9.99 17.41 -4.54
CA VAL A 287 -10.81 16.68 -5.51
C VAL A 287 -10.34 16.95 -6.95
N ALA A 288 -10.13 15.87 -7.71
CA ALA A 288 -9.72 15.95 -9.11
C ALA A 288 -10.84 16.45 -10.06
N PRO A 289 -10.52 17.13 -11.18
CA PRO A 289 -11.50 17.69 -12.12
C PRO A 289 -12.55 16.69 -12.63
N GLU A 290 -12.17 15.45 -12.89
CA GLU A 290 -13.07 14.40 -13.38
C GLU A 290 -14.10 13.93 -12.35
N ILE A 291 -13.82 14.12 -11.06
CA ILE A 291 -14.78 13.88 -9.97
C ILE A 291 -15.80 15.01 -9.95
N ILE A 292 -15.34 16.27 -10.04
CA ILE A 292 -16.18 17.47 -10.11
C ILE A 292 -17.13 17.42 -11.30
N LEU A 293 -16.60 17.07 -12.48
CA LEU A 293 -17.37 16.97 -13.72
C LEU A 293 -18.20 15.68 -13.83
N ASN A 294 -18.16 14.82 -12.81
CA ASN A 294 -18.81 13.52 -12.80
C ASN A 294 -18.54 12.69 -14.08
N LYS A 295 -17.27 12.70 -14.55
CA LYS A 295 -16.77 11.95 -15.74
C LYS A 295 -16.15 10.59 -15.37
N GLY A 296 -16.14 10.29 -14.08
CA GLY A 296 -15.79 8.99 -13.52
C GLY A 296 -14.31 8.92 -13.32
N HIS A 297 -13.96 8.37 -12.17
CA HIS A 297 -12.61 8.39 -11.66
C HIS A 297 -12.12 6.99 -11.32
N ASP A 298 -10.80 6.87 -11.38
CA ASP A 298 -10.00 5.72 -11.03
C ASP A 298 -8.75 6.20 -10.27
N ILE A 299 -7.79 5.32 -10.04
CA ILE A 299 -6.53 5.59 -9.30
C ILE A 299 -5.79 6.86 -9.74
N SER A 300 -6.04 7.37 -10.95
CA SER A 300 -5.42 8.61 -11.43
C SER A 300 -5.84 9.87 -10.69
N ALA A 301 -6.95 9.86 -9.94
CA ALA A 301 -7.35 10.97 -9.06
C ALA A 301 -6.43 11.11 -7.84
N ASP A 302 -5.81 10.02 -7.39
CA ASP A 302 -4.84 10.06 -6.29
C ASP A 302 -3.55 10.79 -6.72
N TYR A 303 -3.13 10.64 -7.99
CA TYR A 303 -1.98 11.40 -8.51
C TYR A 303 -2.25 12.90 -8.61
N TRP A 304 -3.49 13.31 -8.91
CA TRP A 304 -3.88 14.72 -8.81
C TRP A 304 -3.68 15.22 -7.38
N SER A 305 -4.24 14.48 -6.41
CA SER A 305 -4.16 14.79 -4.98
C SER A 305 -2.71 14.85 -4.48
N LEU A 306 -1.81 14.02 -5.03
CA LEU A 306 -0.37 14.07 -4.73
C LEU A 306 0.26 15.41 -5.14
N GLY A 307 -0.14 15.97 -6.29
CA GLY A 307 0.31 17.28 -6.72
C GLY A 307 -0.20 18.42 -5.83
N ILE A 308 -1.44 18.30 -5.34
CA ILE A 308 -2.02 19.22 -4.35
C ILE A 308 -1.23 19.16 -3.04
N LEU A 309 -0.99 17.94 -2.52
CA LEU A 309 -0.21 17.71 -1.30
C LEU A 309 1.18 18.34 -1.41
N MET A 310 1.91 18.08 -2.51
CA MET A 310 3.24 18.67 -2.71
C MET A 310 3.22 20.20 -2.66
N TYR A 311 2.24 20.82 -3.32
CA TYR A 311 2.10 22.28 -3.31
C TYR A 311 1.82 22.80 -1.90
N GLU A 312 0.89 22.16 -1.19
CA GLU A 312 0.51 22.55 0.17
C GLU A 312 1.67 22.38 1.15
N LEU A 313 2.38 21.25 1.12
CA LEU A 313 3.55 21.05 1.98
C LEU A 313 4.63 22.11 1.73
N LEU A 314 4.82 22.57 0.48
CA LEU A 314 5.82 23.59 0.14
C LEU A 314 5.39 25.02 0.50
N THR A 315 4.10 25.29 0.67
CA THR A 315 3.58 26.67 0.77
C THR A 315 2.69 26.94 1.97
N GLY A 316 2.19 25.90 2.64
CA GLY A 316 1.24 25.98 3.75
C GLY A 316 -0.22 26.02 3.33
N SER A 317 -0.53 26.04 2.03
CA SER A 317 -1.91 26.10 1.54
C SER A 317 -2.06 25.42 0.17
N PRO A 318 -3.21 24.82 -0.15
CA PRO A 318 -3.42 24.18 -1.45
C PRO A 318 -3.44 25.20 -2.60
N PRO A 319 -3.10 24.78 -3.84
CA PRO A 319 -3.02 25.67 -5.00
C PRO A 319 -4.37 26.20 -5.46
N PHE A 320 -5.44 25.46 -5.16
CA PHE A 320 -6.81 25.80 -5.52
C PHE A 320 -7.62 26.01 -4.24
N SER A 321 -7.94 27.25 -3.92
CA SER A 321 -8.76 27.58 -2.75
C SER A 321 -9.65 28.78 -3.05
N GLY A 322 -10.91 28.68 -2.65
CA GLY A 322 -11.91 29.73 -2.75
C GLY A 322 -12.67 29.89 -1.42
N PRO A 323 -13.53 30.93 -1.30
CA PRO A 323 -14.28 31.19 -0.07
C PRO A 323 -15.35 30.13 0.23
N ASP A 324 -15.71 29.32 -0.77
CA ASP A 324 -16.66 28.23 -0.66
C ASP A 324 -16.28 27.09 -1.63
N PRO A 325 -16.77 25.85 -1.40
CA PRO A 325 -16.43 24.71 -2.25
C PRO A 325 -16.73 24.91 -3.74
N MET A 326 -17.82 25.61 -4.10
CA MET A 326 -18.16 25.84 -5.50
C MET A 326 -17.17 26.79 -6.18
N LYS A 327 -16.66 27.79 -5.47
CA LYS A 327 -15.56 28.64 -5.95
C LYS A 327 -14.27 27.84 -6.09
N THR A 328 -13.93 27.00 -5.11
CA THR A 328 -12.78 26.08 -5.20
C THR A 328 -12.88 25.20 -6.43
N TYR A 329 -14.03 24.55 -6.68
CA TYR A 329 -14.25 23.73 -7.88
C TYR A 329 -14.09 24.52 -9.18
N ASN A 330 -14.61 25.74 -9.25
CA ASN A 330 -14.43 26.59 -10.43
C ASN A 330 -12.95 26.94 -10.69
N ILE A 331 -12.14 27.09 -9.65
CA ILE A 331 -10.70 27.34 -9.78
C ILE A 331 -9.99 26.05 -10.24
N ILE A 332 -10.31 24.89 -9.65
CA ILE A 332 -9.79 23.58 -10.06
C ILE A 332 -10.04 23.34 -11.55
N LEU A 333 -11.25 23.63 -12.04
CA LEU A 333 -11.62 23.42 -13.45
C LEU A 333 -10.92 24.37 -14.44
N ARG A 334 -10.25 25.44 -13.96
CA ARG A 334 -9.38 26.28 -14.81
C ARG A 334 -8.00 25.66 -15.03
N GLY A 335 -7.65 24.64 -14.25
CA GLY A 335 -6.41 23.87 -14.38
C GLY A 335 -5.20 24.51 -13.70
N ILE A 336 -4.20 23.68 -13.40
CA ILE A 336 -2.97 24.07 -12.69
C ILE A 336 -2.12 25.09 -13.48
N ASP A 337 -2.31 25.17 -14.79
CA ASP A 337 -1.55 26.10 -15.64
C ASP A 337 -1.96 27.57 -15.43
N MET A 338 -3.13 27.82 -14.83
CA MET A 338 -3.57 29.15 -14.41
C MET A 338 -3.07 29.56 -13.02
N ILE A 339 -2.39 28.67 -12.30
CA ILE A 339 -1.85 28.96 -10.96
C ILE A 339 -0.44 29.54 -11.08
N GLU A 340 -0.24 30.67 -10.42
CA GLU A 340 1.08 31.27 -10.24
C GLU A 340 1.85 30.56 -9.14
N PHE A 341 2.99 29.95 -9.49
CA PHE A 341 3.81 29.23 -8.53
C PHE A 341 4.72 30.23 -7.78
N PRO A 342 4.66 30.29 -6.43
CA PRO A 342 5.58 31.12 -5.65
C PRO A 342 7.03 30.72 -5.90
N LYS A 343 7.95 31.70 -5.82
CA LYS A 343 9.41 31.47 -5.99
C LYS A 343 9.98 30.46 -4.99
N LYS A 344 9.29 30.21 -3.88
CA LYS A 344 9.62 29.21 -2.88
C LYS A 344 9.58 27.77 -3.45
N ILE A 345 8.72 27.51 -4.43
CA ILE A 345 8.63 26.20 -5.07
C ILE A 345 9.77 26.07 -6.09
N ALA A 346 10.64 25.09 -5.88
CA ALA A 346 11.74 24.81 -6.80
C ALA A 346 11.22 24.43 -8.21
N LYS A 347 11.99 24.75 -9.25
CA LYS A 347 11.59 24.50 -10.66
C LYS A 347 11.20 23.05 -10.94
N ASN A 348 11.96 22.09 -10.37
CA ASN A 348 11.68 20.66 -10.53
C ASN A 348 10.42 20.24 -9.75
N ALA A 349 10.17 20.82 -8.56
CA ALA A 349 8.95 20.59 -7.79
C ALA A 349 7.72 21.10 -8.56
N ALA A 350 7.78 22.34 -9.05
CA ALA A 350 6.72 22.93 -9.87
C ALA A 350 6.46 22.10 -11.14
N ASN A 351 7.51 21.61 -11.80
CA ASN A 351 7.36 20.73 -12.97
C ASN A 351 6.62 19.44 -12.62
N LEU A 352 6.96 18.80 -11.49
CA LEU A 352 6.30 17.59 -11.04
C LEU A 352 4.83 17.86 -10.69
N ILE A 353 4.53 18.90 -9.91
CA ILE A 353 3.16 19.30 -9.54
C ILE A 353 2.31 19.51 -10.80
N LYS A 354 2.82 20.25 -11.79
CA LYS A 354 2.09 20.46 -13.06
C LYS A 354 1.81 19.16 -13.80
N LYS A 355 2.74 18.20 -13.79
CA LYS A 355 2.56 16.89 -14.43
C LYS A 355 1.62 15.95 -13.67
N LEU A 356 1.53 16.09 -12.35
CA LEU A 356 0.59 15.37 -11.50
C LEU A 356 -0.84 15.94 -11.63
N CYS A 357 -0.96 17.27 -11.66
CA CYS A 357 -2.23 17.98 -11.80
C CYS A 357 -2.59 18.28 -13.27
N ARG A 358 -2.42 17.30 -14.18
CA ARG A 358 -3.00 17.41 -15.53
C ARG A 358 -4.52 17.25 -15.47
N ASP A 359 -5.25 18.08 -16.20
CA ASP A 359 -6.72 18.01 -16.24
C ASP A 359 -7.20 16.68 -16.83
N ASN A 360 -6.54 16.21 -17.89
CA ASN A 360 -6.80 14.90 -18.48
C ASN A 360 -6.12 13.79 -17.66
N PRO A 361 -6.86 12.87 -17.03
CA PRO A 361 -6.27 11.85 -16.16
C PRO A 361 -5.30 10.90 -16.87
N SER A 362 -5.45 10.68 -18.19
CA SER A 362 -4.54 9.82 -18.97
C SER A 362 -3.15 10.44 -19.20
N GLU A 363 -3.00 11.74 -18.95
CA GLU A 363 -1.74 12.47 -19.12
C GLU A 363 -0.99 12.69 -17.80
N ARG A 364 -1.60 12.33 -16.67
CA ARG A 364 -0.98 12.49 -15.35
C ARG A 364 0.21 11.58 -15.20
N LEU A 365 1.32 12.14 -14.72
CA LEU A 365 2.47 11.33 -14.30
C LEU A 365 2.03 10.36 -13.20
N GLY A 366 2.44 9.09 -13.29
CA GLY A 366 1.89 8.01 -12.45
C GLY A 366 0.81 7.18 -13.16
N ASN A 367 0.11 7.75 -14.13
CA ASN A 367 -0.88 7.05 -14.97
C ASN A 367 -0.40 6.80 -16.41
N LEU A 368 0.92 6.94 -16.64
CA LEU A 368 1.57 6.71 -17.92
C LEU A 368 2.07 5.25 -18.02
N LYS A 369 2.83 4.96 -19.07
CA LYS A 369 3.32 3.60 -19.40
C LYS A 369 4.00 2.88 -18.23
N ASN A 370 4.79 3.57 -17.40
CA ASN A 370 5.52 2.91 -16.30
C ASN A 370 4.85 3.12 -14.93
N GLY A 371 3.64 3.67 -14.89
CA GLY A 371 2.90 3.91 -13.66
C GLY A 371 3.66 4.80 -12.68
N VAL A 372 3.64 4.44 -11.39
CA VAL A 372 4.32 5.17 -10.30
C VAL A 372 5.83 5.31 -10.52
N LYS A 373 6.47 4.41 -11.30
CA LYS A 373 7.91 4.52 -11.60
C LYS A 373 8.26 5.80 -12.36
N ASP A 374 7.32 6.34 -13.14
CA ASP A 374 7.53 7.63 -13.83
C ASP A 374 7.60 8.81 -12.85
N ILE A 375 6.90 8.72 -11.71
CA ILE A 375 7.01 9.70 -10.61
C ILE A 375 8.37 9.54 -9.92
N GLN A 376 8.74 8.31 -9.54
CA GLN A 376 9.99 8.00 -8.83
C GLN A 376 11.25 8.45 -9.60
N LYS A 377 11.20 8.41 -10.93
CA LYS A 377 12.29 8.82 -11.84
C LYS A 377 12.28 10.30 -12.20
N HIS A 378 11.32 11.07 -11.71
CA HIS A 378 11.24 12.50 -12.00
C HIS A 378 12.46 13.24 -11.42
N LYS A 379 12.96 14.28 -12.11
CA LYS A 379 14.15 15.06 -11.70
C LYS A 379 14.06 15.71 -10.32
N TRP A 380 12.85 15.84 -9.77
CA TRP A 380 12.69 16.33 -8.40
C TRP A 380 13.16 15.31 -7.34
N PHE A 381 13.12 14.03 -7.67
CA PHE A 381 13.67 12.92 -6.88
C PHE A 381 15.10 12.54 -7.29
N GLU A 382 15.80 13.38 -8.06
CA GLU A 382 17.21 13.15 -8.38
C GLU A 382 18.04 13.06 -7.09
N GLY A 383 18.79 11.97 -6.94
CA GLY A 383 19.56 11.68 -5.73
C GLY A 383 18.76 11.15 -4.54
N PHE A 384 17.42 10.99 -4.64
CA PHE A 384 16.61 10.43 -3.57
C PHE A 384 16.77 8.91 -3.49
N ASN A 385 17.12 8.39 -2.31
CA ASN A 385 17.35 6.96 -2.10
C ASN A 385 16.03 6.21 -1.77
N TRP A 386 15.30 5.81 -2.80
CA TRP A 386 14.05 5.02 -2.69
C TRP A 386 14.25 3.67 -1.99
N GLU A 387 15.38 3.00 -2.23
CA GLU A 387 15.68 1.72 -1.57
C GLU A 387 15.91 1.93 -0.07
N GLY A 388 16.64 2.98 0.29
CA GLY A 388 16.84 3.37 1.68
C GLY A 388 15.54 3.72 2.38
N LEU A 389 14.61 4.39 1.69
CA LEU A 389 13.26 4.65 2.20
C LEU A 389 12.53 3.34 2.50
N ARG A 390 12.46 2.40 1.55
CA ARG A 390 11.80 1.09 1.74
C ARG A 390 12.45 0.25 2.85
N LYS A 391 13.77 0.31 2.97
CA LYS A 391 14.53 -0.42 4.01
C LYS A 391 14.52 0.26 5.38
N GLY A 392 13.91 1.43 5.52
CA GLY A 392 13.93 2.17 6.79
C GLY A 392 15.30 2.75 7.18
N THR A 393 16.25 2.82 6.23
CA THR A 393 17.63 3.29 6.49
C THR A 393 17.82 4.77 6.19
N LEU A 394 16.84 5.41 5.55
CA LEU A 394 16.88 6.83 5.23
C LEU A 394 16.45 7.63 6.46
N THR A 395 17.27 8.58 6.90
CA THR A 395 16.94 9.45 8.05
C THR A 395 15.76 10.37 7.70
N PRO A 396 14.65 10.33 8.46
CA PRO A 396 13.52 11.24 8.24
C PRO A 396 13.89 12.70 8.55
N PRO A 397 13.26 13.68 7.88
CA PRO A 397 13.57 15.09 8.05
C PRO A 397 13.09 15.66 9.40
N ILE A 398 12.10 15.02 10.02
CA ILE A 398 11.56 15.36 11.33
C ILE A 398 11.51 14.07 12.12
N ILE A 399 12.22 14.04 13.25
CA ILE A 399 12.24 12.90 14.17
C ILE A 399 11.41 13.33 15.38
N PRO A 400 10.19 12.78 15.56
CA PRO A 400 9.37 13.06 16.72
C PRO A 400 10.05 12.57 18.00
N SER A 401 9.82 13.28 19.12
CA SER A 401 10.23 12.77 20.43
C SER A 401 9.12 11.86 20.95
N VAL A 402 9.41 10.56 21.09
CA VAL A 402 8.50 9.56 21.68
C VAL A 402 9.27 8.83 22.76
N THR A 403 8.92 9.08 24.02
CA THR A 403 9.66 8.58 25.19
C THR A 403 9.26 7.17 25.62
N SER A 404 8.04 6.76 25.31
CA SER A 404 7.49 5.45 25.65
C SER A 404 6.35 5.06 24.68
N PRO A 405 5.93 3.78 24.65
CA PRO A 405 4.76 3.36 23.86
C PRO A 405 3.43 4.01 24.29
N THR A 406 3.39 4.63 25.47
CA THR A 406 2.22 5.34 26.02
C THR A 406 2.33 6.86 25.89
N ASP A 407 3.37 7.36 25.22
CA ASP A 407 3.60 8.80 25.07
C ASP A 407 2.70 9.39 23.98
N THR A 408 1.76 10.25 24.39
CA THR A 408 0.82 10.98 23.52
C THR A 408 1.19 12.45 23.34
N SER A 409 2.40 12.89 23.74
CA SER A 409 2.77 14.32 23.73
C SER A 409 2.78 14.98 22.35
N ASN A 410 2.79 14.19 21.26
CA ASN A 410 2.74 14.69 19.88
C ASN A 410 1.30 14.86 19.34
N PHE A 411 0.29 14.66 20.19
CA PHE A 411 -1.12 14.84 19.87
C PHE A 411 -1.74 15.98 20.68
N ASP A 412 -2.80 16.58 20.14
CA ASP A 412 -3.61 17.52 20.90
C ASP A 412 -4.33 16.80 22.05
N SER A 413 -4.54 17.49 23.18
CA SER A 413 -5.28 16.91 24.30
C SER A 413 -6.79 17.00 24.08
N PHE A 414 -7.48 15.87 24.20
CA PHE A 414 -8.94 15.80 24.11
C PHE A 414 -9.53 15.44 25.48
N PRO A 415 -10.68 16.01 25.87
CA PRO A 415 -11.37 15.59 27.09
C PRO A 415 -11.88 14.16 26.94
N GLU A 416 -11.92 13.36 28.00
CA GLU A 416 -12.50 12.01 27.97
C GLU A 416 -13.93 11.99 27.40
N ASP A 417 -14.36 10.85 26.85
CA ASP A 417 -15.72 10.71 26.33
C ASP A 417 -16.76 10.73 27.45
N SER A 418 -17.47 11.86 27.56
CA SER A 418 -18.58 12.06 28.47
C SER A 418 -19.95 11.93 27.79
N ASP A 419 -19.99 11.59 26.50
CA ASP A 419 -21.26 11.43 25.78
C ASP A 419 -22.07 10.26 26.34
N GLU A 420 -23.39 10.39 26.31
CA GLU A 420 -24.26 9.24 26.60
C GLU A 420 -24.00 8.10 25.59
N PRO A 421 -23.95 6.84 26.05
CA PRO A 421 -23.80 5.71 25.15
C PRO A 421 -24.92 5.69 24.09
N PRO A 422 -24.60 5.42 22.81
CA PRO A 422 -25.61 5.37 21.77
C PRO A 422 -26.58 4.20 22.01
N PRO A 423 -27.77 4.23 21.39
CA PRO A 423 -28.70 3.11 21.46
C PRO A 423 -28.09 1.85 20.82
N ASP A 424 -28.58 0.69 21.25
CA ASP A 424 -28.18 -0.59 20.67
C ASP A 424 -28.59 -0.69 19.20
N ASP A 425 -27.70 -1.23 18.38
CA ASP A 425 -27.93 -1.63 17.01
C ASP A 425 -27.56 -3.11 16.86
N ASN A 426 -28.59 -3.96 16.83
CA ASN A 426 -28.45 -5.41 16.64
C ASN A 426 -28.99 -5.84 15.27
N SER A 427 -28.98 -4.95 14.27
CA SER A 427 -29.52 -5.23 12.93
C SER A 427 -28.68 -6.23 12.12
N GLY A 428 -27.43 -6.48 12.54
CA GLY A 428 -26.57 -7.53 11.98
C GLY A 428 -25.80 -7.15 10.72
N TRP A 429 -25.79 -5.87 10.33
CA TRP A 429 -25.02 -5.40 9.18
C TRP A 429 -23.50 -5.55 9.40
N ASP A 430 -23.06 -5.60 10.64
CA ASP A 430 -21.68 -5.68 11.10
C ASP A 430 -21.24 -7.11 11.44
N ILE A 431 -21.85 -8.14 10.85
CA ILE A 431 -21.56 -9.55 11.15
C ILE A 431 -20.09 -9.94 10.90
N ASP A 432 -19.43 -9.26 9.97
CA ASP A 432 -18.07 -9.50 9.57
C ASP A 432 -17.04 -8.79 10.47
N PHE A 433 -17.45 -7.92 11.39
CA PHE A 433 -16.61 -7.22 12.38
C PHE A 433 -16.29 -8.08 13.60
#